data_AF-Q5MBR8-F1
#
_entry.id   AF-Q5MBR8-F1
#
_cell.length_a   1.000
_cell.length_b   1.000
_cell.length_c   1.000
_cell.angle_alpha   90.00
_cell.angle_beta   90.00
_cell.angle_gamma   90.00
#
_symmetry.space_group_name_H-M   'P 1'
#
loop_
_entity.id
_entity.type
_entity.pdbx_description
1 polymer ?
#
loop_
_entity_poly.entity_id
_entity_poly.type
_entity_poly.pdbx_seq_one_letter_code
_entity_poly.pdbx_strand_id
1 'polypeptide(L)'
;MNGKLALPGFVCCHNSMLWMPGGDVPKEMDGAGYRDLVEQTAESTAIASDEDLLDIARQRIARLTRSGVTACELKTGFGRTPDEELRLAMLARQLQQESALLSTVTLYAGHFMPKGRDPDDHMEAIVTKLLPQIYERSACDAVEVFCDDDGGLDLDQASTILEAFYRKKTPSRVSCDRFSDSAGATLPASFYSRSATYLCQSDEDGIQSVAAMGTAMILVPEIALRDAGSRRPDLESIRETGGRVAR
;
A
#
# COMPACT_ATOMS: atom_id res chain seq x y z
N MET A 1 24.31 -17.74 23.65
CA MET A 1 23.37 -18.29 22.64
C MET A 1 23.61 -19.78 22.29
N ASN A 2 24.40 -20.57 23.05
CA ASN A 2 24.58 -22.03 22.85
C ASN A 2 24.75 -22.49 21.38
N GLY A 3 25.49 -21.73 20.57
CA GLY A 3 25.71 -22.04 19.15
C GLY A 3 24.51 -21.82 18.21
N LYS A 4 23.41 -21.23 18.69
CA LYS A 4 22.25 -20.90 17.86
C LYS A 4 22.55 -19.73 16.91
N LEU A 5 21.98 -19.78 15.70
CA LEU A 5 22.00 -18.69 14.73
C LEU A 5 21.26 -17.47 15.29
N ALA A 6 21.88 -16.30 15.13
CA ALA A 6 21.27 -15.01 15.41
C ALA A 6 21.15 -14.23 14.09
N LEU A 7 19.98 -13.67 13.84
CA LEU A 7 19.70 -12.82 12.68
C LEU A 7 19.20 -11.46 13.18
N PRO A 8 19.36 -10.38 12.40
CA PRO A 8 18.59 -9.16 12.62
C PRO A 8 17.09 -9.49 12.65
N GLY A 9 16.31 -8.72 13.42
CA GLY A 9 14.86 -8.85 13.38
C GLY A 9 14.31 -8.50 11.99
N PHE A 10 13.26 -9.21 11.57
CA PHE A 10 12.71 -9.03 10.23
C PHE A 10 11.88 -7.74 10.13
N VAL A 11 11.80 -7.20 8.92
CA VAL A 11 11.04 -5.98 8.60
C VAL A 11 9.91 -6.33 7.65
N CYS A 12 8.67 -6.14 8.08
CA CYS A 12 7.49 -6.29 7.23
C CYS A 12 7.16 -4.93 6.61
N CYS A 13 7.69 -4.67 5.41
CA CYS A 13 7.72 -3.34 4.80
C CYS A 13 6.55 -3.00 3.86
N HIS A 14 5.59 -3.90 3.71
CA HIS A 14 4.36 -3.70 2.93
C HIS A 14 3.23 -4.58 3.50
N ASN A 15 2.34 -4.01 4.32
CA ASN A 15 1.20 -4.75 4.87
C ASN A 15 0.05 -3.83 5.34
N SER A 16 -1.20 -4.19 5.01
CA SER A 16 -2.41 -3.52 5.50
C SER A 16 -2.96 -4.22 6.73
N MET A 17 -3.13 -3.46 7.81
CA MET A 17 -3.48 -4.02 9.14
C MET A 17 -4.91 -3.75 9.56
N LEU A 18 -5.50 -2.68 9.05
CA LEU A 18 -6.78 -2.14 9.51
C LEU A 18 -7.86 -2.39 8.47
N TRP A 19 -8.35 -3.63 8.46
CA TRP A 19 -9.44 -4.06 7.59
C TRP A 19 -10.18 -5.24 8.21
N MET A 20 -11.48 -5.31 7.98
CA MET A 20 -12.29 -6.47 8.32
C MET A 20 -12.47 -7.39 7.12
N PRO A 21 -12.45 -8.72 7.30
CA PRO A 21 -12.80 -9.64 6.24
C PRO A 21 -14.15 -9.27 5.62
N GLY A 22 -14.17 -9.15 4.30
CA GLY A 22 -15.35 -8.83 3.52
C GLY A 22 -15.20 -9.42 2.13
N GLY A 23 -16.32 -9.86 1.57
CA GLY A 23 -16.41 -10.42 0.24
C GLY A 23 -15.82 -11.82 0.05
N ASP A 24 -16.16 -12.41 -1.10
CA ASP A 24 -15.66 -13.71 -1.51
C ASP A 24 -14.36 -13.53 -2.29
N VAL A 25 -13.29 -14.19 -1.83
CA VAL A 25 -12.02 -14.21 -2.57
C VAL A 25 -12.22 -15.01 -3.85
N PRO A 26 -12.07 -14.42 -5.04
CA PRO A 26 -12.25 -15.14 -6.29
C PRO A 26 -11.17 -16.21 -6.44
N LYS A 27 -11.52 -17.28 -7.18
CA LYS A 27 -10.60 -18.39 -7.43
C LYS A 27 -9.38 -17.98 -8.27
N GLU A 28 -9.58 -17.04 -9.18
CA GLU A 28 -8.55 -16.38 -9.97
C GLU A 28 -8.74 -14.88 -9.78
N MET A 29 -7.67 -14.15 -9.49
CA MET A 29 -7.71 -12.73 -9.20
C MET A 29 -7.23 -11.92 -10.42
N ASP A 30 -8.17 -11.26 -11.10
CA ASP A 30 -7.90 -10.19 -12.06
C ASP A 30 -8.18 -8.81 -11.43
N GLY A 31 -7.93 -7.73 -12.17
CA GLY A 31 -8.13 -6.38 -11.67
C GLY A 31 -9.59 -6.07 -11.29
N ALA A 32 -10.57 -6.57 -12.06
CA ALA A 32 -11.98 -6.38 -11.77
C ALA A 32 -12.41 -7.10 -10.49
N GLY A 33 -12.04 -8.38 -10.34
CA GLY A 33 -12.29 -9.17 -9.13
C GLY A 33 -11.57 -8.59 -7.91
N TYR A 34 -10.37 -8.03 -8.10
CA TYR A 34 -9.66 -7.31 -7.05
C TYR A 34 -10.41 -6.07 -6.59
N ARG A 35 -10.87 -5.20 -7.51
CA ARG A 35 -11.67 -4.02 -7.16
C ARG A 35 -12.94 -4.39 -6.40
N ASP A 36 -13.62 -5.45 -6.85
CA ASP A 36 -14.83 -5.94 -6.18
C ASP A 36 -14.54 -6.43 -4.75
N LEU A 37 -13.44 -7.17 -4.56
CA LEU A 37 -13.02 -7.64 -3.24
C LEU A 37 -12.61 -6.49 -2.32
N VAL A 38 -11.85 -5.52 -2.84
CA VAL A 38 -11.42 -4.35 -2.07
C VAL A 38 -12.62 -3.50 -1.65
N GLU A 39 -13.59 -3.27 -2.54
CA GLU A 39 -14.82 -2.54 -2.22
C GLU A 39 -15.61 -3.25 -1.11
N GLN A 40 -15.79 -4.57 -1.20
CA GLN A 40 -16.50 -5.36 -0.17
C GLN A 40 -15.73 -5.39 1.17
N THR A 41 -14.40 -5.43 1.11
CA THR A 41 -13.54 -5.34 2.30
C THR A 41 -13.66 -3.95 2.93
N ALA A 42 -13.70 -2.89 2.13
CA ALA A 42 -13.89 -1.52 2.58
C ALA A 42 -15.28 -1.34 3.22
N GLU A 43 -16.32 -1.95 2.65
CA GLU A 43 -17.67 -1.98 3.23
C GLU A 43 -17.71 -2.63 4.61
N SER A 44 -17.12 -3.83 4.73
CA SER A 44 -17.00 -4.53 6.01
C SER A 44 -16.20 -3.71 7.04
N THR A 45 -15.14 -3.05 6.58
CA THR A 45 -14.27 -2.19 7.40
C THR A 45 -15.00 -0.93 7.88
N ALA A 46 -15.84 -0.32 7.03
CA ALA A 46 -16.56 0.90 7.36
C ALA A 46 -17.59 0.68 8.49
N ILE A 47 -18.31 -0.44 8.47
CA ILE A 47 -19.35 -0.74 9.48
C ILE A 47 -18.79 -1.32 10.79
N ALA A 48 -17.55 -1.77 10.81
CA ALA A 48 -16.92 -2.33 12.00
C ALA A 48 -16.67 -1.25 13.05
N SER A 49 -16.69 -1.63 14.33
CA SER A 49 -16.31 -0.71 15.40
C SER A 49 -14.80 -0.47 15.42
N ASP A 50 -14.37 0.63 16.04
CA ASP A 50 -12.94 0.92 16.25
C ASP A 50 -12.27 -0.21 17.03
N GLU A 51 -12.93 -0.76 18.06
CA GLU A 51 -12.36 -1.83 18.88
C GLU A 51 -12.19 -3.12 18.07
N ASP A 52 -13.15 -3.49 17.22
CA ASP A 52 -13.03 -4.68 16.38
C ASP A 52 -11.85 -4.57 15.41
N LEU A 53 -11.65 -3.38 14.82
CA LEU A 53 -10.53 -3.10 13.93
C LEU A 53 -9.18 -3.13 14.65
N LEU A 54 -9.12 -2.57 15.86
CA LEU A 54 -7.93 -2.62 16.70
C LEU A 54 -7.61 -4.06 17.11
N ASP A 55 -8.62 -4.83 17.53
CA ASP A 55 -8.44 -6.22 17.96
C ASP A 55 -7.94 -7.13 16.84
N ILE A 56 -8.53 -7.04 15.65
CA ILE A 56 -8.04 -7.85 14.52
C ILE A 56 -6.62 -7.43 14.11
N ALA A 57 -6.31 -6.14 14.16
CA ALA A 57 -4.97 -5.64 13.87
C ALA A 57 -3.94 -6.09 14.93
N ARG A 58 -4.28 -6.05 16.22
CA ARG A 58 -3.46 -6.59 17.32
C ARG A 58 -3.17 -8.08 17.10
N GLN A 59 -4.17 -8.87 16.68
CA GLN A 59 -3.97 -10.28 16.35
C GLN A 59 -3.01 -10.47 15.16
N ARG A 60 -3.11 -9.63 14.12
CA ARG A 60 -2.19 -9.64 12.96
C ARG A 60 -0.76 -9.28 13.39
N ILE A 61 -0.58 -8.23 14.19
CA ILE A 61 0.71 -7.81 14.76
C ILE A 61 1.33 -8.92 15.62
N ALA A 62 0.53 -9.58 16.46
CA ALA A 62 0.99 -10.71 17.28
C ALA A 62 1.46 -11.89 16.41
N ARG A 63 0.80 -12.16 15.27
CA ARG A 63 1.26 -13.17 14.30
C ARG A 63 2.61 -12.81 13.71
N LEU A 64 2.82 -11.57 13.27
CA LEU A 64 4.10 -11.11 12.74
C LEU A 64 5.23 -11.19 13.76
N THR A 65 4.95 -10.76 15.00
CA THR A 65 5.93 -10.79 16.09
C THR A 65 6.43 -12.22 16.35
N ARG A 66 5.53 -13.21 16.33
CA ARG A 66 5.90 -14.63 16.48
C ARG A 66 6.77 -15.16 15.33
N SER A 67 6.71 -14.53 14.16
CA SER A 67 7.55 -14.87 13.00
C SER A 67 8.93 -14.20 13.03
N GLY A 68 9.27 -13.45 14.10
CA GLY A 68 10.55 -12.75 14.22
C GLY A 68 10.58 -11.36 13.60
N VAL A 69 9.42 -10.81 13.22
CA VAL A 69 9.30 -9.41 12.79
C VAL A 69 9.50 -8.50 13.99
N THR A 70 10.37 -7.51 13.85
CA THR A 70 10.64 -6.48 14.87
C THR A 70 10.29 -5.08 14.39
N ALA A 71 10.12 -4.90 13.07
CA ALA A 71 9.60 -3.66 12.51
C ALA A 71 8.54 -3.93 11.44
N CYS A 72 7.48 -3.12 11.42
CA CYS A 72 6.43 -3.26 10.41
C CYS A 72 5.87 -1.92 9.96
N GLU A 73 5.32 -1.90 8.75
CA GLU A 73 4.46 -0.82 8.32
C GLU A 73 3.01 -1.11 8.69
N LEU A 74 2.29 -0.07 9.12
CA LEU A 74 0.85 -0.06 9.31
C LEU A 74 0.21 0.77 8.19
N LYS A 75 -0.36 0.11 7.18
CA LYS A 75 -1.09 0.78 6.10
C LYS A 75 -2.60 0.85 6.38
N THR A 76 -3.21 1.94 5.93
CA THR A 76 -4.67 2.12 5.80
C THR A 76 -5.16 1.54 4.45
N GLY A 77 -6.04 2.23 3.72
CA GLY A 77 -6.42 1.91 2.33
C GLY A 77 -7.82 1.31 2.16
N PHE A 78 -8.59 1.15 3.22
CA PHE A 78 -9.93 0.57 3.16
C PHE A 78 -11.02 1.57 3.55
N GLY A 79 -10.71 2.86 3.65
CA GLY A 79 -11.70 3.92 3.76
C GLY A 79 -12.23 4.31 2.38
N ARG A 80 -13.55 4.38 2.25
CA ARG A 80 -14.23 4.81 1.00
C ARG A 80 -14.38 6.32 0.96
N THR A 81 -14.18 6.99 2.08
CA THR A 81 -14.35 8.44 2.25
C THR A 81 -13.14 9.05 2.96
N PRO A 82 -12.89 10.36 2.79
CA PRO A 82 -11.89 11.07 3.59
C PRO A 82 -11.98 10.81 5.09
N ASP A 83 -13.20 10.82 5.65
CA ASP A 83 -13.40 10.65 7.09
C ASP A 83 -13.12 9.22 7.54
N GLU A 84 -13.48 8.23 6.72
CA GLU A 84 -13.17 6.82 6.99
C GLU A 84 -11.67 6.55 6.88
N GLU A 85 -11.00 7.10 5.87
CA GLU A 85 -9.56 6.91 5.69
C GLU A 85 -8.76 7.61 6.81
N LEU A 86 -9.21 8.79 7.24
CA LEU A 86 -8.66 9.48 8.40
C LEU A 86 -8.88 8.66 9.69
N ARG A 87 -10.08 8.09 9.88
CA ARG A 87 -10.38 7.20 11.01
C ARG A 87 -9.39 6.05 11.05
N LEU A 88 -9.14 5.37 9.93
CA LEU A 88 -8.14 4.29 9.86
C LEU A 88 -6.73 4.79 10.17
N ALA A 89 -6.34 5.97 9.70
CA ALA A 89 -5.02 6.54 10.00
C ALA A 89 -4.85 6.83 11.51
N MET A 90 -5.89 7.32 12.17
CA MET A 90 -5.89 7.54 13.62
C MET A 90 -5.79 6.22 14.41
N LEU A 91 -6.50 5.17 13.98
CA LEU A 91 -6.38 3.84 14.58
C LEU A 91 -4.97 3.25 14.35
N ALA A 92 -4.35 3.51 13.18
CA ALA A 92 -2.98 3.09 12.91
C ALA A 92 -1.98 3.77 13.85
N ARG A 93 -2.17 5.07 14.14
CA ARG A 93 -1.38 5.81 15.13
C ARG A 93 -1.57 5.27 16.53
N GLN A 94 -2.79 4.92 16.91
CA GLN A 94 -3.05 4.28 18.20
C GLN A 94 -2.31 2.92 18.30
N LEU A 95 -2.42 2.06 17.28
CA LEU A 95 -1.70 0.78 17.23
C LEU A 95 -0.18 0.95 17.28
N GLN A 96 0.36 1.96 16.61
CA GLN A 96 1.79 2.28 16.67
C GLN A 96 2.25 2.60 18.09
N GLN A 97 1.41 3.28 18.89
CA GLN A 97 1.72 3.62 20.29
C GLN A 97 1.58 2.42 21.24
N GLU A 98 0.63 1.52 20.96
CA GLU A 98 0.39 0.31 21.76
C GLU A 98 1.40 -0.82 21.49
N SER A 99 1.91 -0.90 20.25
CA SER A 99 2.76 -1.99 19.79
C SER A 99 4.22 -1.83 20.22
N ALA A 100 4.85 -2.93 20.63
CA ALA A 100 6.29 -2.98 20.87
C ALA A 100 7.13 -3.07 19.56
N LEU A 101 6.48 -3.27 18.41
CA LEU A 101 7.17 -3.27 17.12
C LEU A 101 7.51 -1.84 16.71
N LEU A 102 8.73 -1.63 16.21
CA LEU A 102 9.06 -0.40 15.51
C LEU A 102 8.14 -0.28 14.29
N SER A 103 7.36 0.78 14.20
CA SER A 103 6.42 0.90 13.10
C SER A 103 6.30 2.28 12.51
N THR A 104 5.86 2.34 11.26
CA THR A 104 5.50 3.56 10.53
C THR A 104 4.07 3.46 10.06
N VAL A 105 3.35 4.58 10.04
CA VAL A 105 1.99 4.67 9.50
C VAL A 105 2.03 5.19 8.07
N THR A 106 1.47 4.43 7.14
CA THR A 106 1.33 4.86 5.74
C THR A 106 -0.14 5.05 5.41
N LEU A 107 -0.48 6.26 4.97
CA LEU A 107 -1.80 6.58 4.45
C LEU A 107 -1.91 6.06 3.03
N TYR A 108 -2.69 5.02 2.80
CA TYR A 108 -2.92 4.45 1.47
C TYR A 108 -4.13 5.11 0.79
N ALA A 109 -4.09 6.44 0.69
CA ALA A 109 -5.20 7.27 0.20
C ALA A 109 -5.64 6.96 -1.23
N GLY A 110 -4.76 6.35 -2.04
CA GLY A 110 -5.06 5.99 -3.42
C GLY A 110 -5.11 4.48 -3.66
N HIS A 111 -5.67 3.69 -2.73
CA HIS A 111 -5.71 2.22 -2.88
C HIS A 111 -6.67 1.76 -3.99
N PHE A 112 -7.84 2.39 -4.11
CA PHE A 112 -8.85 2.09 -5.13
C PHE A 112 -9.78 3.29 -5.33
N MET A 113 -10.51 3.33 -6.45
CA MET A 113 -11.61 4.28 -6.68
C MET A 113 -12.93 3.70 -6.12
N PRO A 114 -13.56 4.31 -5.10
CA PRO A 114 -14.81 3.79 -4.54
C PRO A 114 -15.96 3.82 -5.55
N LYS A 115 -16.77 2.75 -5.60
CA LYS A 115 -17.91 2.67 -6.52
C LYS A 115 -18.93 3.78 -6.27
N GLY A 116 -19.47 4.33 -7.37
CA GLY A 116 -20.53 5.35 -7.33
C GLY A 116 -20.06 6.76 -6.94
N ARG A 117 -18.75 7.00 -6.89
CA ARG A 117 -18.18 8.34 -6.75
C ARG A 117 -17.71 8.84 -8.10
N ASP A 118 -17.86 10.16 -8.29
CA ASP A 118 -17.20 10.85 -9.39
C ASP A 118 -15.68 10.92 -9.09
N PRO A 119 -14.81 10.55 -10.06
CA PRO A 119 -13.36 10.56 -9.85
C PRO A 119 -12.81 11.93 -9.48
N ASP A 120 -13.28 13.01 -10.12
CA ASP A 120 -12.77 14.36 -9.89
C ASP A 120 -13.17 14.84 -8.49
N ASP A 121 -14.42 14.61 -8.09
CA ASP A 121 -14.90 14.89 -6.73
C ASP A 121 -14.11 14.10 -5.68
N HIS A 122 -13.74 12.85 -5.99
CA HIS A 122 -12.96 12.01 -5.07
C HIS A 122 -11.54 12.54 -4.89
N MET A 123 -10.86 12.89 -5.99
CA MET A 123 -9.52 13.47 -5.95
C MET A 123 -9.53 14.83 -5.25
N GLU A 124 -10.50 15.70 -5.55
CA GLU A 124 -10.66 16.97 -4.87
C GLU A 124 -10.88 16.77 -3.37
N ALA A 125 -11.72 15.80 -2.96
CA ALA A 125 -11.97 15.53 -1.56
C ALA A 125 -10.71 15.03 -0.82
N ILE A 126 -9.84 14.25 -1.47
CA ILE A 126 -8.55 13.85 -0.89
C ILE A 126 -7.69 15.10 -0.63
N VAL A 127 -7.56 15.99 -1.61
CA VAL A 127 -6.68 17.17 -1.52
C VAL A 127 -7.23 18.24 -0.58
N THR A 128 -8.54 18.48 -0.60
CA THR A 128 -9.18 19.60 0.11
C THR A 128 -9.69 19.23 1.49
N LYS A 129 -10.03 17.95 1.75
CA LYS A 129 -10.59 17.49 3.04
C LYS A 129 -9.67 16.56 3.81
N LEU A 130 -9.16 15.50 3.17
CA LEU A 130 -8.32 14.51 3.86
C LEU A 130 -6.96 15.09 4.20
N LEU A 131 -6.26 15.64 3.20
CA LEU A 131 -4.89 16.13 3.32
C LEU A 131 -4.73 17.12 4.50
N PRO A 132 -5.55 18.19 4.67
CA PRO A 132 -5.39 19.10 5.81
C PRO A 132 -5.52 18.40 7.16
N GLN A 133 -6.48 17.49 7.31
CA GLN A 133 -6.74 16.79 8.57
C GLN A 133 -5.60 15.80 8.91
N ILE A 134 -5.00 15.17 7.90
CA ILE A 134 -3.83 14.31 8.09
C ILE A 134 -2.66 15.10 8.68
N TYR A 135 -2.38 16.31 8.19
CA TYR A 135 -1.31 17.16 8.76
C TYR A 135 -1.67 17.73 10.13
N GLU A 136 -2.91 18.20 10.31
CA GLU A 136 -3.37 18.74 11.60
C GLU A 136 -3.18 17.71 12.73
N ARG A 137 -3.43 16.44 12.43
CA ARG A 137 -3.35 15.34 13.40
C ARG A 137 -2.04 14.56 13.37
N SER A 138 -1.12 14.92 12.48
CA SER A 138 0.12 14.14 12.22
C SER A 138 -0.14 12.65 11.98
N ALA A 139 -1.20 12.35 11.21
CA ALA A 139 -1.80 11.02 11.16
C ALA A 139 -1.02 9.98 10.32
N CYS A 140 -0.02 10.38 9.51
CA CYS A 140 0.81 9.44 8.74
C CYS A 140 2.28 9.88 8.63
N ASP A 141 3.15 8.92 8.35
CA ASP A 141 4.60 9.10 8.10
C ASP A 141 4.93 9.06 6.60
N ALA A 142 4.06 8.45 5.80
CA ALA A 142 4.15 8.36 4.34
C ALA A 142 2.76 8.28 3.71
N VAL A 143 2.69 8.53 2.40
CA VAL A 143 1.50 8.31 1.57
C VAL A 143 1.76 7.20 0.55
N GLU A 144 0.73 6.48 0.15
CA GLU A 144 0.79 5.48 -0.91
C GLU A 144 -0.41 5.57 -1.86
N VAL A 145 -0.15 5.24 -3.12
CA VAL A 145 -1.15 5.11 -4.20
C VAL A 145 -0.96 3.78 -4.91
N PHE A 146 -2.03 3.26 -5.49
CA PHE A 146 -2.02 2.11 -6.38
C PHE A 146 -2.30 2.60 -7.79
N CYS A 147 -1.28 2.65 -8.64
CA CYS A 147 -1.40 3.05 -10.04
C CYS A 147 -1.52 1.80 -10.90
N ASP A 148 -2.73 1.50 -11.35
CA ASP A 148 -3.09 0.31 -12.13
C ASP A 148 -4.48 0.52 -12.75
N ASP A 149 -4.57 0.59 -14.08
CA ASP A 149 -5.82 0.86 -14.81
C ASP A 149 -6.89 -0.21 -14.56
N ASP A 150 -6.47 -1.45 -14.27
CA ASP A 150 -7.35 -2.59 -14.06
C ASP A 150 -7.71 -2.81 -12.59
N GLY A 151 -6.89 -2.35 -11.65
CA GLY A 151 -7.06 -2.65 -10.22
C GLY A 151 -7.15 -1.45 -9.28
N GLY A 152 -6.64 -0.29 -9.66
CA GLY A 152 -6.41 0.85 -8.79
C GLY A 152 -6.87 2.18 -9.38
N LEU A 153 -5.97 3.16 -9.34
CA LEU A 153 -6.12 4.48 -9.94
C LEU A 153 -5.37 4.56 -11.26
N ASP A 154 -5.84 5.42 -12.16
CA ASP A 154 -5.05 5.80 -13.33
C ASP A 154 -3.86 6.69 -12.94
N LEU A 155 -2.99 6.95 -13.93
CA LEU A 155 -1.75 7.71 -13.74
C LEU A 155 -2.00 9.16 -13.28
N ASP A 156 -3.04 9.82 -13.77
CA ASP A 156 -3.35 11.21 -13.45
C ASP A 156 -3.93 11.35 -12.03
N GLN A 157 -4.81 10.44 -11.64
CA GLN A 157 -5.36 10.33 -10.30
C GLN A 157 -4.26 10.05 -9.28
N ALA A 158 -3.40 9.06 -9.54
CA ALA A 158 -2.27 8.73 -8.69
C ALA A 158 -1.30 9.93 -8.57
N SER A 159 -0.98 10.60 -9.68
CA SER A 159 -0.12 11.79 -9.70
C SER A 159 -0.69 12.95 -8.90
N THR A 160 -2.01 13.17 -8.96
CA THR A 160 -2.70 14.23 -8.21
C THR A 160 -2.50 14.07 -6.71
N ILE A 161 -2.68 12.84 -6.19
CA ILE A 161 -2.46 12.54 -4.78
C ILE A 161 -0.98 12.72 -4.42
N LEU A 162 -0.08 12.13 -5.21
CA LEU A 162 1.36 12.21 -4.96
C LEU A 162 1.87 13.65 -4.95
N GLU A 163 1.43 14.50 -5.88
CA GLU A 163 1.82 15.90 -5.95
C GLU A 163 1.38 16.67 -4.69
N ALA A 164 0.14 16.45 -4.24
CA ALA A 164 -0.40 17.11 -3.06
C ALA A 164 0.42 16.82 -1.79
N PHE A 165 0.84 15.57 -1.60
CA PHE A 165 1.69 15.15 -0.49
C PHE A 165 3.17 15.53 -0.67
N TYR A 166 3.67 15.52 -1.90
CA TYR A 166 5.03 15.95 -2.23
C TYR A 166 5.26 17.43 -1.86
N ARG A 167 4.29 18.31 -2.15
CA ARG A 167 4.33 19.74 -1.76
C ARG A 167 4.44 19.96 -0.24
N LYS A 168 4.03 18.97 0.54
CA LYS A 168 4.11 18.95 2.00
C LYS A 168 5.32 18.17 2.53
N LYS A 169 6.18 17.68 1.62
CA LYS A 169 7.40 16.90 1.90
C LYS A 169 7.10 15.57 2.60
N THR A 170 5.91 15.02 2.39
CA THR A 170 5.57 13.68 2.90
C THR A 170 6.15 12.64 1.95
N PRO A 171 6.95 11.68 2.46
CA PRO A 171 7.47 10.61 1.65
C PRO A 171 6.36 9.79 1.00
N SER A 172 6.52 9.46 -0.27
CA SER A 172 5.58 8.63 -1.02
C SER A 172 6.07 7.20 -1.19
N ARG A 173 5.12 6.32 -1.47
CA ARG A 173 5.29 4.93 -1.92
C ARG A 173 4.29 4.71 -3.06
N VAL A 174 4.59 3.78 -3.95
CA VAL A 174 3.71 3.46 -5.08
C VAL A 174 3.58 1.94 -5.16
N SER A 175 2.36 1.43 -5.21
CA SER A 175 2.08 0.12 -5.78
C SER A 175 1.78 0.34 -7.25
N CYS A 176 2.39 -0.43 -8.14
CA CYS A 176 2.25 -0.19 -9.57
C CYS A 176 2.24 -1.48 -10.38
N ASP A 177 1.47 -1.43 -11.47
CA ASP A 177 1.49 -2.39 -12.57
C ASP A 177 1.37 -3.85 -12.09
N ARG A 178 0.36 -4.13 -11.27
CA ARG A 178 0.08 -5.49 -10.79
C ARG A 178 -0.66 -6.31 -11.85
N PHE A 179 -1.68 -5.71 -12.47
CA PHE A 179 -2.60 -6.36 -13.39
C PHE A 179 -2.41 -5.88 -14.83
N SER A 180 -2.17 -4.59 -15.04
CA SER A 180 -1.86 -3.98 -16.33
C SER A 180 -0.59 -3.12 -16.26
N ASP A 181 0.07 -2.90 -17.39
CA ASP A 181 1.13 -1.87 -17.48
C ASP A 181 0.47 -0.50 -17.62
N SER A 182 0.40 0.25 -16.53
CA SER A 182 -0.24 1.57 -16.46
C SER A 182 0.79 2.70 -16.44
N ALA A 183 2.04 2.40 -16.81
CA ALA A 183 3.19 3.25 -16.60
C ALA A 183 3.38 3.67 -15.12
N GLY A 184 2.83 2.92 -14.16
CA GLY A 184 2.85 3.27 -12.75
C GLY A 184 4.27 3.25 -12.17
N ALA A 185 5.14 2.40 -12.70
CA ALA A 185 6.57 2.37 -12.38
C ALA A 185 7.34 3.67 -12.73
N THR A 186 6.75 4.59 -13.48
CA THR A 186 7.34 5.92 -13.73
C THR A 186 7.19 6.87 -12.53
N LEU A 187 6.13 6.71 -11.74
CA LEU A 187 5.80 7.60 -10.61
C LEU A 187 6.87 7.62 -9.51
N PRO A 188 7.48 6.49 -9.10
CA PRO A 188 8.52 6.51 -8.08
C PRO A 188 9.70 7.42 -8.39
N ALA A 189 10.14 7.49 -9.65
CA ALA A 189 11.21 8.39 -10.06
C ALA A 189 10.76 9.85 -10.07
N SER A 190 9.54 10.11 -10.56
CA SER A 190 8.97 11.47 -10.61
C SER A 190 8.76 12.10 -9.23
N PHE A 191 8.42 11.29 -8.23
CA PHE A 191 8.08 11.75 -6.88
C PHE A 191 9.11 11.39 -5.80
N TYR A 192 10.26 10.83 -6.19
CA TYR A 192 11.29 10.36 -5.25
C TYR A 192 10.72 9.38 -4.20
N SER A 193 9.80 8.52 -4.63
CA SER A 193 9.11 7.59 -3.74
C SER A 193 10.08 6.59 -3.12
N ARG A 194 9.84 6.21 -1.87
CA ARG A 194 10.70 5.26 -1.13
C ARG A 194 10.62 3.84 -1.67
N SER A 195 9.48 3.46 -2.25
CA SER A 195 9.29 2.14 -2.80
C SER A 195 8.34 2.10 -4.00
N ALA A 196 8.56 1.09 -4.84
CA ALA A 196 7.67 0.62 -5.89
C ALA A 196 7.28 -0.83 -5.59
N THR A 197 5.99 -1.14 -5.45
CA THR A 197 5.49 -2.47 -5.10
C THR A 197 4.84 -3.15 -6.32
N TYR A 198 4.93 -4.48 -6.37
CA TYR A 198 4.45 -5.35 -7.45
C TYR A 198 5.37 -5.37 -8.65
N LEU A 199 5.28 -4.42 -9.58
CA LEU A 199 6.06 -4.39 -10.83
C LEU A 199 5.84 -5.63 -11.70
N CYS A 200 4.65 -6.22 -11.65
CA CYS A 200 4.34 -7.47 -12.33
C CYS A 200 4.28 -7.29 -13.86
N GLN A 201 3.72 -6.17 -14.29
CA GLN A 201 3.48 -5.81 -15.68
C GLN A 201 4.36 -4.67 -16.18
N SER A 202 5.10 -3.99 -15.29
CA SER A 202 6.00 -2.90 -15.67
C SER A 202 6.96 -3.31 -16.76
N ASP A 203 7.14 -2.41 -17.74
CA ASP A 203 8.12 -2.57 -18.79
C ASP A 203 9.56 -2.29 -18.31
N GLU A 204 10.52 -2.50 -19.21
CA GLU A 204 11.95 -2.33 -18.93
C GLU A 204 12.29 -0.88 -18.57
N ASP A 205 11.66 0.10 -19.24
CA ASP A 205 11.86 1.52 -18.98
C ASP A 205 11.36 1.92 -17.58
N GLY A 206 10.21 1.41 -17.17
CA GLY A 206 9.68 1.54 -15.82
C GLY A 206 10.61 0.95 -14.76
N ILE A 207 11.08 -0.28 -14.97
CA ILE A 207 12.03 -0.93 -14.04
C ILE A 207 13.33 -0.13 -13.94
N GLN A 208 13.89 0.29 -15.08
CA GLN A 208 15.11 1.08 -15.15
C GLN A 208 14.96 2.43 -14.44
N SER A 209 13.80 3.09 -14.58
CA SER A 209 13.48 4.35 -13.91
C SER A 209 13.48 4.21 -12.38
N VAL A 210 12.82 3.16 -11.86
CA VAL A 210 12.80 2.86 -10.42
C VAL A 210 14.21 2.54 -9.91
N ALA A 211 14.98 1.73 -10.66
CA ALA A 211 16.34 1.36 -10.29
C ALA A 211 17.29 2.57 -10.25
N ALA A 212 17.24 3.44 -11.26
CA ALA A 212 18.08 4.64 -11.35
C ALA A 212 17.84 5.62 -10.20
N MET A 213 16.60 5.74 -9.71
CA MET A 213 16.27 6.56 -8.53
C MET A 213 16.76 5.93 -7.22
N GLY A 214 17.12 4.65 -7.22
CA GLY A 214 17.50 3.91 -6.01
C GLY A 214 16.31 3.59 -5.09
N THR A 215 15.09 3.68 -5.64
CA THR A 215 13.83 3.30 -5.00
C THR A 215 13.83 1.79 -4.68
N ALA A 216 13.31 1.42 -3.51
CA ALA A 216 13.19 0.00 -3.16
C ALA A 216 12.06 -0.69 -3.94
N MET A 217 12.37 -1.77 -4.64
CA MET A 217 11.41 -2.60 -5.35
C MET A 217 10.89 -3.68 -4.40
N ILE A 218 9.62 -3.59 -4.00
CA ILE A 218 8.98 -4.52 -3.08
C ILE A 218 8.22 -5.56 -3.90
N LEU A 219 8.72 -6.78 -3.88
CA LEU A 219 8.08 -7.91 -4.54
C LEU A 219 7.16 -8.61 -3.55
N VAL A 220 5.98 -9.03 -4.02
CA VAL A 220 4.99 -9.73 -3.20
C VAL A 220 4.73 -11.12 -3.79
N PRO A 221 5.56 -12.14 -3.44
CA PRO A 221 5.51 -13.46 -4.08
C PRO A 221 4.17 -14.19 -3.91
N GLU A 222 3.45 -13.89 -2.83
CA GLU A 222 2.10 -14.41 -2.55
C GLU A 222 1.13 -14.15 -3.70
N ILE A 223 1.26 -13.00 -4.37
CA ILE A 223 0.35 -12.60 -5.45
C ILE A 223 0.45 -13.56 -6.63
N ALA A 224 1.63 -14.08 -6.93
CA ALA A 224 1.81 -15.07 -7.99
C ALA A 224 1.10 -16.42 -7.70
N LEU A 225 0.63 -16.66 -6.47
CA LEU A 225 -0.19 -17.81 -6.12
C LEU A 225 -1.70 -17.54 -6.26
N ARG A 226 -2.12 -16.27 -6.20
CA ARG A 226 -3.53 -15.84 -6.19
C ARG A 226 -3.99 -15.32 -7.55
N ASP A 227 -3.11 -14.63 -8.26
CA ASP A 227 -3.37 -14.01 -9.55
C ASP A 227 -2.97 -15.01 -10.65
N ALA A 228 -3.71 -16.12 -10.73
CA ALA A 228 -3.43 -17.19 -11.69
C ALA A 228 -3.37 -16.63 -13.12
N GLY A 229 -2.25 -16.83 -13.80
CA GLY A 229 -2.02 -16.31 -15.15
C GLY A 229 -1.39 -14.91 -15.21
N SER A 230 -1.26 -14.20 -14.08
CA SER A 230 -0.58 -12.90 -14.05
C SER A 230 0.92 -13.05 -14.27
N ARG A 231 1.49 -12.08 -14.98
CA ARG A 231 2.94 -12.00 -15.22
C ARG A 231 3.64 -11.81 -13.88
N ARG A 232 4.79 -12.45 -13.72
CA ARG A 232 5.65 -12.22 -12.55
C ARG A 232 6.57 -11.04 -12.84
N PRO A 233 6.99 -10.28 -11.82
CA PRO A 233 7.97 -9.22 -11.99
C PRO A 233 9.22 -9.74 -12.70
N ASP A 234 9.76 -8.97 -13.63
CA ASP A 234 10.93 -9.33 -14.40
C ASP A 234 12.20 -9.25 -13.52
N LEU A 235 12.49 -10.37 -12.84
CA LEU A 235 13.63 -10.46 -11.92
C LEU A 235 14.98 -10.35 -12.62
N GLU A 236 15.06 -10.64 -13.92
CA GLU A 236 16.28 -10.52 -14.70
C GLU A 236 16.56 -9.04 -14.97
N SER A 237 15.59 -8.33 -15.54
CA SER A 237 15.68 -6.88 -15.74
C SER A 237 15.96 -6.14 -14.43
N ILE A 238 15.24 -6.46 -13.33
CA ILE A 238 15.50 -5.85 -12.02
C ILE A 238 16.95 -6.05 -11.55
N ARG A 239 17.56 -7.21 -11.83
CA ARG A 239 18.96 -7.47 -11.44
C ARG A 239 19.96 -6.74 -12.33
N GLU A 240 19.72 -6.73 -13.64
CA GLU A 240 20.60 -6.10 -14.62
C GLU A 240 20.67 -4.58 -14.42
N THR A 241 19.55 -3.96 -14.05
CA THR A 241 19.45 -2.54 -13.74
C THR A 241 20.02 -2.17 -12.35
N GLY A 242 20.37 -3.16 -11.52
CA GLY A 242 20.89 -2.95 -10.16
C GLY A 242 19.82 -2.57 -9.14
N GLY A 243 18.54 -2.91 -9.40
CA GLY A 243 17.41 -2.62 -8.54
C GLY A 243 17.55 -3.17 -7.11
N ARG A 244 17.08 -2.39 -6.13
CA ARG A 244 17.13 -2.76 -4.70
C ARG A 244 15.88 -3.51 -4.30
N VAL A 245 15.98 -4.82 -4.14
CA VAL A 245 14.81 -5.68 -3.87
C VAL A 245 14.56 -5.89 -2.38
N ALA A 246 13.31 -5.72 -1.97
CA ALA A 246 12.74 -6.24 -0.72
C ALA A 246 11.65 -7.29 -1.05
N ARG A 247 11.51 -8.31 -0.20
CA ARG A 247 10.63 -9.46 -0.39
C ARG A 247 10.19 -10.05 0.95
#